data_AF-A0A952I568-F1
#
_entry.id   AF-A0A952I568-F1
#
_cell.length_a   1.000
_cell.length_b   1.000
_cell.length_c   1.000
_cell.angle_alpha   90.00
_cell.angle_beta   90.00
_cell.angle_gamma   90.00
#
_symmetry.space_group_name_H-M   'P 1'
#
loop_
_entity.id
_entity.type
_entity.pdbx_description
1 polymer ?
#
loop_
_entity_poly.entity_id
_entity_poly.type
_entity_poly.pdbx_seq_one_letter_code
_entity_poly.pdbx_strand_id
1 'polypeptide(L)'
;MNFHLEPTLSLIQEHFKTRNDVFAVFWQKGNKSGFMPAYYYDPYRYQLHKRSGGNFKNYKDKSFLPLNKEEWIKHLKGEKLIG
;
A
#
# COMPACT_ATOMS: atom_id res chain seq x y z
N MET A 1 -17.28 -21.01 0.07
CA MET A 1 -17.72 -20.09 1.15
C MET A 1 -17.56 -18.66 0.63
N ASN A 2 -18.67 -17.96 0.38
CA ASN A 2 -18.62 -16.54 0.02
C ASN A 2 -18.59 -15.73 1.32
N PHE A 3 -17.40 -15.26 1.71
CA PHE A 3 -17.30 -14.31 2.81
C PHE A 3 -17.93 -12.99 2.36
N HIS A 4 -18.99 -12.54 3.03
CA HIS A 4 -19.49 -11.18 2.84
C HIS A 4 -18.48 -10.21 3.45
N LEU A 5 -17.57 -9.68 2.62
CA LEU A 5 -16.48 -8.79 3.06
C LEU A 5 -16.94 -7.34 3.33
N GLU A 6 -18.09 -6.96 2.77
CA GLU A 6 -18.65 -5.61 2.85
C GLU A 6 -19.06 -5.18 4.28
N PRO A 7 -19.81 -5.99 5.06
CA PRO A 7 -20.18 -5.61 6.42
C PRO A 7 -18.98 -5.56 7.38
N THR A 8 -17.95 -6.36 7.13
CA THR A 8 -16.72 -6.37 7.94
C THR A 8 -15.92 -5.10 7.70
N LEU A 9 -15.85 -4.64 6.44
CA LEU A 9 -15.14 -3.41 6.10
C LEU A 9 -15.77 -2.17 6.76
N SER A 10 -17.09 -2.03 6.69
CA SER A 10 -17.79 -0.90 7.32
C SER A 10 -17.54 -0.85 8.83
N LEU A 11 -17.59 -2.01 9.49
CA LEU A 11 -17.32 -2.11 10.93
C LEU A 11 -15.90 -1.65 11.29
N ILE A 12 -14.89 -2.06 10.51
CA ILE A 12 -13.49 -1.66 10.72
C ILE A 12 -13.33 -0.14 10.55
N GLN A 13 -13.93 0.43 9.51
CA GLN A 13 -13.84 1.87 9.24
C GLN A 13 -14.54 2.72 10.31
N GLU A 14 -15.63 2.22 10.91
CA GLU A 14 -16.32 2.89 12.02
C GLU A 14 -15.52 2.84 13.32
N HIS A 15 -14.89 1.69 13.63
CA HIS A 15 -14.19 1.49 14.90
C HIS A 15 -12.78 2.07 14.90
N PHE A 16 -12.10 2.06 13.75
CA PHE A 16 -10.74 2.55 13.62
C PHE A 16 -10.71 3.86 12.84
N LYS A 17 -10.14 4.90 13.45
CA LYS A 17 -9.84 6.16 12.76
C LYS A 17 -8.65 5.97 11.82
N THR A 18 -8.87 5.31 10.69
CA THR A 18 -7.81 5.04 9.69
C THR A 18 -7.56 6.28 8.83
N ARG A 19 -6.31 6.43 8.40
CA ARG A 19 -5.96 7.38 7.35
C ARG A 19 -6.39 6.80 6.01
N ASN A 20 -7.18 7.56 5.26
CA ASN A 20 -7.61 7.17 3.91
C ASN A 20 -6.70 7.74 2.82
N ASP A 21 -5.84 8.71 3.16
CA ASP A 21 -4.92 9.37 2.25
C ASP A 21 -3.62 8.60 2.00
N VAL A 22 -3.24 7.70 2.93
CA VAL A 22 -2.06 6.84 2.82
C VAL A 22 -2.27 5.56 3.62
N PHE A 23 -1.70 4.47 3.15
CA PHE A 23 -1.57 3.22 3.89
C PHE A 23 -0.17 2.63 3.71
N ALA A 24 0.26 1.79 4.63
CA ALA A 24 1.49 1.03 4.52
C ALA A 24 1.20 -0.36 3.95
N VAL A 25 2.17 -0.90 3.21
CA VAL A 25 2.18 -2.22 2.62
C VAL A 25 3.29 -3.01 3.27
N PHE A 26 2.97 -4.22 3.73
CA PHE A 26 3.98 -5.15 4.18
C PHE A 26 4.79 -5.68 3.00
N TRP A 27 6.10 -5.69 3.14
CA TRP A 27 7.00 -6.33 2.19
C TRP A 27 7.90 -7.32 2.91
N GLN A 28 8.25 -8.39 2.21
CA GLN A 28 9.20 -9.38 2.67
C GLN A 28 10.15 -9.74 1.53
N LYS A 29 11.45 -9.77 1.84
CA LYS A 29 12.51 -10.19 0.92
C LYS A 29 13.54 -11.01 1.69
N GLY A 30 13.49 -12.33 1.52
CA GLY A 30 14.31 -13.26 2.29
C GLY A 30 14.05 -13.10 3.80
N ASN A 31 15.12 -12.88 4.56
CA ASN A 31 15.06 -12.69 6.02
C ASN A 31 14.70 -11.27 6.46
N LYS A 32 14.46 -10.34 5.52
CA LYS A 32 14.07 -8.96 5.82
C LYS A 32 12.59 -8.77 5.54
N SER A 33 11.90 -8.08 6.45
CA SER A 33 10.50 -7.71 6.29
C SER A 33 10.23 -6.36 6.95
N GLY A 34 9.10 -5.75 6.60
CA GLY A 34 8.65 -4.52 7.24
C GLY A 34 7.48 -3.89 6.50
N PHE A 35 7.05 -2.74 7.00
CA PHE A 35 6.02 -1.92 6.37
C PHE A 35 6.66 -0.76 5.60
N MET A 36 6.13 -0.45 4.43
CA MET A 36 6.49 0.75 3.66
C MET A 36 5.23 1.47 3.18
N PRO A 37 5.20 2.80 3.12
CA PRO A 37 4.05 3.51 2.56
C PRO A 37 3.79 3.08 1.11
N ALA A 38 2.52 2.96 0.74
CA ALA A 38 2.10 2.74 -0.63
C ALA A 38 2.32 4.01 -1.45
N TYR A 39 3.08 3.90 -2.55
CA TYR A 39 3.36 5.02 -3.45
C TYR A 39 2.88 4.73 -4.85
N TYR A 40 2.32 5.75 -5.49
CA TYR A 40 2.08 5.81 -6.92
C TYR A 40 3.25 6.52 -7.58
N TYR A 41 3.81 5.91 -8.62
CA TYR A 41 4.87 6.49 -9.43
C TYR A 41 4.96 5.78 -10.78
N ASP A 42 5.54 6.45 -11.76
CA ASP A 42 5.89 5.88 -13.07
C ASP A 42 7.16 5.01 -12.94
N PRO A 43 7.07 3.68 -13.21
CA PRO A 43 8.23 2.79 -13.09
C PRO A 43 9.36 3.12 -14.07
N TYR A 44 9.05 3.63 -15.27
CA TYR A 44 10.04 3.98 -16.28
C TYR A 44 10.82 5.23 -15.86
N ARG A 45 10.13 6.28 -15.40
CA ARG A 45 10.77 7.49 -14.87
C ARG A 45 11.64 7.18 -13.65
N TYR A 46 11.15 6.34 -12.75
CA TYR A 46 11.94 5.91 -11.60
C TYR A 46 13.20 5.13 -12.00
N GLN A 47 13.12 4.28 -13.04
CA GLN A 47 14.30 3.59 -13.56
C GLN A 47 15.35 4.55 -14.13
N LEU A 48 14.94 5.58 -14.88
CA LEU A 48 15.87 6.60 -15.39
C LEU A 48 16.54 7.38 -14.24
N HIS A 49 15.76 7.78 -13.23
CA HIS A 49 16.29 8.42 -12.01
C HIS A 49 17.30 7.53 -11.30
N LYS A 50 16.99 6.25 -11.14
CA LYS A 50 17.87 5.26 -10.50
C LYS A 50 19.16 5.06 -11.29
N ARG A 51 19.11 5.01 -12.63
CA ARG A 51 20.32 4.93 -13.49
C ARG A 51 21.22 6.15 -13.35
N SER A 52 20.65 7.30 -13.02
CA SER A 52 21.38 8.56 -12.77
C SER A 52 21.99 8.64 -11.35
N GLY A 53 21.97 7.54 -10.58
CA GLY A 53 22.46 7.50 -9.19
C GLY A 53 21.41 7.85 -8.14
N GLY A 54 20.15 8.05 -8.55
CA GLY A 54 19.03 8.30 -7.64
C GLY A 54 18.59 7.07 -6.84
N ASN A 55 17.82 7.30 -5.77
CA ASN A 55 17.18 6.27 -4.97
C ASN A 55 15.69 6.58 -4.77
N PHE A 56 14.94 5.66 -4.17
CA PHE A 56 13.50 5.89 -3.97
C PHE A 56 13.22 7.03 -2.98
N LYS A 57 14.10 7.27 -2.00
CA LYS A 57 13.93 8.33 -0.99
C LYS A 57 14.00 9.73 -1.61
N ASN A 58 14.94 9.97 -2.53
CA ASN A 58 15.15 11.27 -3.19
C ASN A 58 14.37 11.44 -4.49
N TYR A 59 13.59 10.45 -4.91
CA TYR A 59 12.72 10.55 -6.07
C TYR A 59 11.49 11.42 -5.76
N LYS A 60 11.29 12.50 -6.52
CA LYS A 60 10.26 13.50 -6.29
C LYS A 60 8.91 13.17 -6.94
N ASP A 61 8.93 12.45 -8.06
CA ASP A 61 7.73 12.15 -8.86
C ASP A 61 7.00 10.91 -8.33
N LYS A 62 6.68 10.93 -7.03
CA LYS A 62 5.88 9.90 -6.34
C LYS A 62 4.85 10.56 -5.45
N SER A 63 3.66 9.98 -5.38
CA SER A 63 2.58 10.39 -4.48
C SER A 63 2.14 9.23 -3.61
N PHE A 64 1.52 9.50 -2.47
CA PHE A 64 0.92 8.43 -1.66
C PHE A 64 -0.29 7.84 -2.38
N LEU A 65 -0.45 6.53 -2.28
CA LEU A 65 -1.67 5.87 -2.73
C LEU A 65 -2.73 5.97 -1.64
N PRO A 66 -3.94 6.48 -1.96
CA PRO A 66 -5.05 6.47 -1.02
C PRO A 66 -5.51 5.03 -0.75
N LEU A 67 -6.02 4.82 0.45
CA LEU A 67 -6.56 3.54 0.87
C LEU A 67 -7.97 3.36 0.31
N ASN A 68 -8.06 2.65 -0.81
CA ASN A 68 -9.32 2.40 -1.50
C ASN A 68 -9.96 1.07 -1.07
N LYS A 69 -11.25 0.93 -1.37
CA LYS A 69 -12.04 -0.29 -1.09
C LYS A 69 -11.40 -1.57 -1.65
N GLU A 70 -10.81 -1.50 -2.84
CA GLU A 70 -10.13 -2.65 -3.44
C GLU A 70 -8.94 -3.14 -2.59
N GLU A 71 -8.16 -2.22 -2.02
CA GLU A 71 -7.02 -2.56 -1.18
C GLU A 71 -7.47 -3.19 0.14
N TRP A 72 -8.58 -2.71 0.70
CA TRP A 72 -9.25 -3.34 1.83
C TRP A 72 -9.71 -4.77 1.53
N ILE A 73 -10.32 -4.99 0.37
CA ILE A 73 -10.78 -6.32 -0.03
C ILE A 73 -9.59 -7.28 -0.18
N LYS A 74 -8.50 -6.85 -0.84
CA LYS A 74 -7.27 -7.63 -0.96
C LYS A 74 -6.69 -7.97 0.40
N HIS A 75 -6.77 -7.04 1.35
CA HIS A 75 -6.33 -7.27 2.72
C HIS A 75 -7.16 -8.32 3.46
N LEU A 76 -8.48 -8.18 3.42
CA LEU A 76 -9.38 -9.12 4.08
C LEU A 76 -9.33 -10.52 3.46
N LYS A 77 -8.99 -10.62 2.17
CA LYS A 77 -8.74 -11.90 1.49
C LYS A 77 -7.37 -12.53 1.80
N GLY A 78 -6.48 -11.78 2.46
CA GLY A 78 -5.10 -12.23 2.71
C GLY A 78 -4.17 -12.14 1.50
N GLU A 79 -4.58 -11.49 0.41
CA GLU A 79 -3.74 -11.30 -0.78
C GLU A 79 -2.61 -10.29 -0.53
N LYS A 80 -2.84 -9.33 0.38
CA LYS A 80 -1.89 -8.28 0.72
C LYS A 80 -2.05 -7.84 2.17
N LEU A 81 -0.97 -7.69 2.92
CA LEU A 81 -1.03 -7.12 4.26
C LEU A 81 -0.83 -5.59 4.20
N ILE A 82 -1.79 -4.84 4.72
CA ILE A 82 -1.74 -3.37 4.82
C ILE A 82 -1.86 -2.95 6.29
N GLY A 83 -1.36 -1.76 6.63
CA GLY A 83 -1.38 -1.21 7.98
C GLY A 83 -1.16 0.30 8.04
#